data_AF-A0AAW6Q7D8-F1
#
_entry.id   AF-A0AAW6Q7D8-F1
#
_cell.length_a   1.000
_cell.length_b   1.000
_cell.length_c   1.000
_cell.angle_alpha   90.00
_cell.angle_beta   90.00
_cell.angle_gamma   90.00
#
_symmetry.space_group_name_H-M   'P 1'
#
loop_
_entity.id
_entity.type
_entity.pdbx_description
1 polymer ?
#
loop_
_entity_poly.entity_id
_entity_poly.type
_entity_poly.pdbx_seq_one_letter_code
_entity_poly.pdbx_strand_id
1 'polypeptide(L)'
;TIAFMHSVQDGAASKSYGLAVAALAGVPKEVIKRARQKLRELESISPNAAATQVDGTQMSLLSVPEETSPAVEALENLDPDSLTPRQALEWIYRLKSLV
;
A
#
# COMPACT_ATOMS: atom_id res chain seq x y z
N THR A 1 -5.01 -21.54 -17.13
CA THR A 1 -6.39 -21.41 -17.63
C THR A 1 -7.29 -21.11 -16.45
N ILE A 2 -8.12 -20.07 -16.53
CA ILE A 2 -9.09 -19.71 -15.48
C ILE A 2 -10.39 -20.47 -15.78
N ALA A 3 -10.99 -21.06 -14.75
CA ALA A 3 -12.31 -21.66 -14.82
C ALA A 3 -13.31 -20.71 -14.17
N PHE A 4 -14.39 -20.38 -14.89
CA PHE A 4 -15.46 -19.54 -14.37
C PHE A 4 -16.59 -20.42 -13.84
N MET A 5 -16.93 -20.27 -12.56
CA MET A 5 -17.93 -21.11 -11.91
C MET A 5 -19.39 -20.66 -12.13
N HIS A 6 -19.59 -19.39 -12.52
CA HIS A 6 -20.91 -18.78 -12.78
C HIS A 6 -21.96 -19.02 -11.67
N SER A 7 -21.50 -19.16 -10.43
CA SER A 7 -22.32 -19.40 -9.26
C SER A 7 -22.19 -18.25 -8.27
N VAL A 8 -23.27 -17.98 -7.54
CA VAL A 8 -23.28 -16.99 -6.45
C VAL A 8 -23.04 -17.75 -5.15
N GLN A 9 -22.13 -17.24 -4.33
CA GLN A 9 -21.83 -17.75 -3.00
C GLN A 9 -21.88 -16.60 -2.00
N ASP A 10 -22.37 -16.88 -0.79
CA ASP A 10 -22.36 -15.91 0.29
C ASP A 10 -20.93 -15.70 0.83
N GLY A 11 -20.62 -14.47 1.21
CA GLY A 11 -19.32 -14.07 1.73
C GLY A 11 -18.45 -13.30 0.74
N ALA A 12 -17.38 -12.70 1.26
CA ALA A 12 -16.46 -11.90 0.46
C ALA A 12 -15.53 -12.79 -0.39
N ALA A 13 -15.11 -12.29 -1.55
CA ALA A 13 -14.15 -12.99 -2.40
C ALA A 13 -12.79 -13.13 -1.68
N SER A 14 -12.27 -14.35 -1.60
CA SER A 14 -10.99 -14.61 -0.93
C SER A 14 -9.76 -14.09 -1.69
N LYS A 15 -9.89 -13.86 -3.01
CA LYS A 15 -8.81 -13.40 -3.89
C LYS A 15 -9.34 -12.49 -4.99
N SER A 16 -8.57 -11.47 -5.36
CA SER A 16 -8.88 -10.60 -6.49
C SER A 16 -8.50 -11.26 -7.82
N TYR A 17 -9.49 -11.81 -8.52
CA TYR A 17 -9.30 -12.42 -9.85
C TYR A 17 -9.26 -11.39 -11.00
N GLY A 18 -9.50 -10.11 -10.72
CA GLY A 18 -9.60 -9.04 -11.73
C GLY A 18 -8.34 -8.88 -12.59
N LEU A 19 -7.14 -9.00 -12.02
CA LEU A 19 -5.90 -8.92 -12.79
C LEU A 19 -5.72 -10.10 -13.74
N ALA A 20 -6.27 -11.26 -13.37
CA ALA A 20 -6.19 -12.47 -14.17
C ALA A 20 -7.14 -12.40 -15.38
N VAL A 21 -8.31 -11.76 -15.21
CA VAL A 21 -9.23 -11.42 -16.30
C VAL A 21 -8.66 -10.31 -17.19
N ALA A 22 -8.05 -9.26 -16.62
CA ALA A 22 -7.42 -8.19 -17.38
C ALA A 22 -6.30 -8.70 -18.32
N ALA A 23 -5.54 -9.71 -17.89
CA ALA A 23 -4.56 -10.37 -18.74
C ALA A 23 -5.21 -11.11 -19.92
N LEU A 24 -6.38 -11.72 -19.74
CA LEU A 24 -7.14 -12.34 -20.82
C LEU A 24 -7.75 -11.29 -21.77
N ALA A 25 -8.08 -10.11 -21.25
CA ALA A 25 -8.61 -8.98 -22.02
C ALA A 25 -7.55 -8.24 -22.88
N GLY A 26 -6.28 -8.69 -22.86
CA GLY A 26 -5.22 -8.12 -23.68
C GLY A 26 -4.52 -6.89 -23.10
N VAL A 27 -4.69 -6.61 -21.81
CA VAL A 27 -3.95 -5.52 -21.14
C VAL A 27 -2.43 -5.77 -21.21
N PRO A 28 -1.60 -4.75 -21.51
CA PRO A 28 -0.16 -4.92 -21.63
C PRO A 28 0.49 -5.53 -20.38
N LYS A 29 1.46 -6.44 -20.59
CA LYS A 29 2.13 -7.17 -19.50
C LYS A 29 2.79 -6.24 -18.46
N GLU A 30 3.35 -5.12 -18.91
CA GLU A 30 3.97 -4.12 -18.02
C GLU A 30 2.94 -3.48 -17.08
N VAL A 31 1.71 -3.24 -17.55
CA VAL A 31 0.64 -2.69 -16.72
C VAL A 31 0.20 -3.72 -15.68
N ILE A 32 0.00 -4.98 -16.10
CA ILE A 32 -0.32 -6.07 -15.18
C ILE A 32 0.76 -6.26 -14.11
N LYS A 33 2.04 -6.14 -14.48
CA LYS A 33 3.16 -6.25 -13.55
C LYS A 33 3.14 -5.16 -12.48
N ARG A 34 2.95 -3.89 -12.88
CA ARG A 34 2.81 -2.76 -11.93
C ARG A 34 1.59 -2.92 -11.03
N ALA A 35 0.45 -3.32 -11.61
CA ALA A 35 -0.77 -3.56 -10.84
C ALA A 35 -0.59 -4.65 -9.78
N ARG A 36 0.11 -5.74 -10.10
CA ARG A 36 0.45 -6.79 -9.10
C ARG A 36 1.33 -6.29 -7.98
N GLN A 37 2.29 -5.41 -8.29
CA GLN A 37 3.14 -4.82 -7.26
C GLN A 37 2.31 -3.94 -6.33
N LYS A 38 1.47 -3.07 -6.88
CA LYS A 38 0.61 -2.20 -6.08
C LYS A 38 -0.37 -2.99 -5.22
N LEU A 39 -0.94 -4.06 -5.76
CA LEU A 39 -1.82 -4.94 -5.00
C LEU A 39 -1.12 -5.53 -3.78
N ARG A 40 0.12 -6.03 -3.92
CA ARG A 40 0.90 -6.55 -2.79
C ARG A 40 1.17 -5.50 -1.72
N GLU A 41 1.48 -4.27 -2.13
CA GLU A 41 1.67 -3.16 -1.20
C GLU A 41 0.39 -2.91 -0.38
N LEU A 42 -0.76 -2.85 -1.05
CA LEU A 42 -2.06 -2.63 -0.37
C LEU A 42 -2.48 -3.79 0.53
N GLU A 43 -2.27 -5.05 0.10
CA GLU A 43 -2.53 -6.24 0.91
C GLU A 43 -1.61 -6.30 2.14
N SER A 44 -0.37 -5.81 2.04
CA SER A 44 0.55 -5.73 3.17
C SER A 44 0.18 -4.66 4.19
N ILE A 45 -0.40 -3.54 3.73
CA ILE A 45 -0.83 -2.42 4.58
C ILE A 45 -2.19 -2.71 5.23
N SER A 46 -3.00 -3.61 4.66
CA SER A 46 -4.33 -3.93 5.18
C SER A 46 -4.66 -5.42 5.04
N PRO A 47 -4.19 -6.27 5.97
CA PRO A 47 -4.60 -7.68 6.02
C PRO A 47 -6.12 -7.85 6.28
N ASN A 48 -6.82 -6.80 6.73
CA ASN A 48 -8.26 -6.81 7.01
C ASN A 48 -9.15 -6.22 5.89
N ALA A 49 -8.60 -5.72 4.78
CA ALA A 49 -9.41 -5.12 3.71
C ALA A 49 -10.28 -6.13 2.94
N ALA A 50 -10.02 -7.44 3.09
CA ALA A 50 -10.86 -8.48 2.49
C ALA A 50 -12.22 -8.67 3.20
N ALA A 51 -12.44 -8.02 4.35
CA ALA A 51 -13.64 -8.19 5.17
C ALA A 51 -14.50 -6.93 5.34
N THR A 52 -14.14 -5.79 4.74
CA THR A 52 -14.89 -4.55 4.99
C THR A 52 -16.16 -4.51 4.15
N GLN A 53 -17.27 -4.72 4.87
CA GLN A 53 -18.63 -4.59 4.41
C GLN A 53 -18.83 -3.29 3.62
N VAL A 54 -19.56 -3.42 2.52
CA VAL A 54 -20.00 -2.29 1.69
C VAL A 54 -21.11 -1.58 2.45
N ASP A 55 -20.75 -0.72 3.38
CA ASP A 55 -21.67 0.23 4.00
C ASP A 55 -21.19 1.66 3.76
N GLY A 56 -22.13 2.58 3.56
CA GLY A 56 -22.04 3.82 2.77
C GLY A 56 -21.09 4.93 3.26
N THR A 57 -19.87 4.61 3.65
CA THR A 57 -18.87 5.54 4.22
C THR A 57 -17.63 5.74 3.32
N GLN A 58 -17.73 5.41 2.03
CA GLN A 58 -16.62 5.53 1.06
C GLN A 58 -16.03 6.95 0.90
N MET A 59 -16.67 7.98 1.47
CA MET A 59 -16.13 9.35 1.55
C MET A 59 -15.04 9.52 2.62
N SER A 60 -14.88 8.58 3.57
CA SER A 60 -13.84 8.66 4.62
C SER A 60 -12.56 7.89 4.26
N LEU A 61 -12.59 7.05 3.22
CA LEU A 61 -11.43 6.24 2.76
C LEU A 61 -10.38 7.06 1.99
N LEU A 62 -10.70 8.30 1.63
CA LEU A 62 -9.75 9.28 1.09
C LEU A 62 -8.97 10.03 2.18
N SER A 63 -9.26 9.74 3.46
CA SER A 63 -8.59 10.33 4.62
C SER A 63 -8.11 9.21 5.54
N VAL A 64 -7.29 8.31 5.02
CA VAL A 64 -6.33 7.62 5.88
C VAL A 64 -5.40 8.75 6.37
N PRO A 65 -5.35 9.10 7.66
CA PRO A 65 -4.22 9.87 8.13
C PRO A 65 -3.03 8.98 7.82
N GLU A 66 -2.15 9.38 6.90
CA GLU A 66 -0.83 8.77 6.86
C GLU A 66 -0.29 8.97 8.26
N GLU A 67 -0.27 7.92 9.08
CA GLU A 67 0.49 7.93 10.32
C GLU A 67 1.94 8.08 9.86
N THR A 68 2.37 9.33 9.78
CA THR A 68 3.70 9.72 9.36
C THR A 68 4.66 9.00 10.27
N SER A 69 5.51 8.16 9.67
CA SER A 69 6.53 7.45 10.45
C SER A 69 7.31 8.49 11.27
N PRO A 70 7.65 8.20 12.54
CA PRO A 70 8.40 9.14 13.37
C PRO A 70 9.76 9.53 12.74
N ALA A 71 10.29 8.73 11.82
CA ALA A 71 11.46 9.08 11.02
C ALA A 71 11.20 10.20 10.01
N VAL A 72 10.01 10.24 9.41
CA VAL A 72 9.59 11.25 8.43
C VAL A 72 9.37 12.59 9.13
N GLU A 73 8.67 12.59 10.27
CA GLU A 73 8.48 13.79 11.07
C GLU A 73 9.80 14.37 11.57
N ALA A 74 10.74 13.50 11.97
CA ALA A 74 12.07 13.93 12.38
C ALA A 74 12.87 14.55 11.22
N LEU A 75 12.68 14.08 9.99
CA LEU A 75 13.32 14.63 8.80
C LEU A 75 12.74 15.99 8.38
N GLU A 76 11.43 16.17 8.46
CA GLU A 76 10.77 17.43 8.10
C GLU A 76 11.19 18.60 9.00
N ASN A 77 11.48 18.31 10.28
CA ASN A 77 11.89 19.32 11.25
C ASN A 77 13.41 19.54 11.29
N LEU A 78 14.20 18.80 10.51
CA LEU A 78 15.66 18.86 10.54
C LEU A 78 16.19 19.80 9.46
N ASP A 79 16.95 20.82 9.85
CA ASP A 79 17.67 21.69 8.91
C ASP A 79 19.10 21.15 8.67
N PRO A 80 19.39 20.56 7.49
CA PRO A 80 20.68 19.96 7.21
C PRO A 80 21.83 20.98 7.09
N ASP A 81 21.54 22.22 6.70
CA ASP A 81 22.56 23.25 6.48
C ASP A 81 23.11 23.83 7.79
N SER A 82 22.36 23.64 8.88
CA SER A 82 22.77 24.04 10.23
C SER A 82 23.67 23.02 10.95
N LEU A 83 23.83 21.81 10.40
CA LEU A 83 24.50 20.70 11.07
C LEU A 83 26.00 20.64 10.74
N THR A 84 26.79 20.33 11.77
CA THR A 84 28.19 19.91 11.53
C THR A 84 28.22 18.48 10.96
N PRO A 85 29.29 18.10 10.23
CA PRO A 85 29.42 16.76 9.67
C PRO A 85 29.28 15.62 10.70
N ARG A 86 29.73 15.85 11.95
CA ARG A 86 29.58 14.88 13.04
C ARG A 86 28.13 14.75 13.52
N GLN A 87 27.42 15.88 13.64
CA GLN A 87 26.01 15.87 14.03
C GLN A 87 25.14 15.24 12.95
N ALA A 88 25.43 15.50 11.66
CA ALA A 88 24.73 14.85 10.56
C ALA A 88 24.86 13.31 10.63
N LEU A 89 26.07 12.81 10.93
CA LEU A 89 26.29 11.38 11.10
C LEU A 89 25.50 10.79 12.28
N GLU A 90 25.43 11.50 13.41
CA GLU A 90 24.64 11.11 14.57
C GLU A 90 23.13 11.06 14.25
N TRP A 91 22.64 12.03 13.50
CA TRP A 91 21.27 12.06 13.01
C TRP A 91 20.94 10.87 12.08
N ILE A 92 21.87 10.44 11.23
CA ILE A 92 21.69 9.24 10.39
C ILE A 92 21.53 7.99 11.25
N TYR A 93 22.34 7.81 12.30
CA TYR A 93 22.18 6.68 13.23
C TYR A 93 20.85 6.74 13.98
N ARG A 94 20.44 7.93 14.41
CA ARG A 94 19.14 8.15 15.07
C ARG A 94 17.98 7.80 14.14
N LEU A 95 17.99 8.27 12.90
CA LEU A 95 16.94 7.97 11.91
C LEU A 95 16.86 6.47 11.61
N LYS A 96 17.99 5.76 11.55
CA LYS A 96 18.02 4.31 11.38
C LYS A 96 17.35 3.55 12.54
N SER A 97 17.24 4.15 13.72
CA SER A 97 16.53 3.54 14.86
C SER A 97 15.01 3.79 14.84
N LEU A 98 14.54 4.74 14.01
CA LEU A 98 13.13 5.14 13.89
C LEU A 98 12.41 4.52 12.68
N VAL A 99 13.16 3.82 11.82
CA VAL A 99 12.70 3.04 10.66
C VAL A 99 12.75 1.56 11.01
#